data_AF-A0A8J7LSS6-F1
#
_entry.id   AF-A0A8J7LSS6-F1
#
_cell.length_a   1.000
_cell.length_b   1.000
_cell.length_c   1.000
_cell.angle_alpha   90.00
_cell.angle_beta   90.00
_cell.angle_gamma   90.00
#
_symmetry.space_group_name_H-M   'P 1'
#
loop_
_entity.id
_entity.type
_entity.pdbx_description
1 polymer ?
#
loop_
_entity_poly.entity_id
_entity_poly.type
_entity_poly.pdbx_seq_one_letter_code
_entity_poly.pdbx_strand_id
1 'polypeptide(L)'
;MKHPFKLSKSNIVFSIIVSLIIIFLNIRIYGFDAYTFGLSFGSIIGAIIFPALIALLVWFIKGKKEYGGTTTFNIVLALMLLGSISEFGQVINERKKPMEDMQKAVSKYKERTLANPDSTDANYSELSNGIKNSIDGLLKTSVGEERKVYLALKEYFKKSDSVNVQWNSAYNAFAEPRILDFSLLNEMEEFKFQKNVIQKYIDESEYFKSFIINRVEFLKHKTKNIDKDNKAYKGFLKGMTNKDSIQKPIFIKYINGHIDYGKGMKSILELLEKENGKWQYENEVITFQDLETQNAYEKIFNHAILNEEIVNELSDKLVELL
;
A
#
# COMPACT_ATOMS: atom_id res chain seq x y z
N MET A 1 59.89 28.10 18.12
CA MET A 1 59.24 27.55 16.90
C MET A 1 58.82 28.72 16.02
N LYS A 2 59.20 28.78 14.73
CA LYS A 2 58.97 29.99 13.90
C LYS A 2 57.49 30.24 13.54
N HIS A 3 56.66 29.20 13.48
CA HIS A 3 55.21 29.34 13.26
C HIS A 3 54.49 28.29 14.11
N PRO A 4 53.71 28.65 15.15
CA PRO A 4 52.90 27.69 15.90
C PRO A 4 51.64 27.27 15.11
N PHE A 5 51.11 26.07 15.37
CA PHE A 5 49.83 25.65 14.78
C PHE A 5 48.71 26.56 15.30
N LYS A 6 47.99 27.21 14.38
CA LYS A 6 46.89 28.09 14.71
C LYS A 6 45.86 28.08 13.60
N LEU A 7 44.60 27.83 13.96
CA LEU A 7 43.47 28.06 13.07
C LEU A 7 43.14 29.56 13.05
N SER A 8 42.87 30.08 11.86
CA SER A 8 42.49 31.48 11.67
C SER A 8 41.02 31.72 12.06
N LYS A 9 40.65 32.99 12.25
CA LYS A 9 39.24 33.39 12.42
C LYS A 9 38.38 32.94 11.23
N SER A 10 38.93 32.96 10.02
CA SER A 10 38.25 32.50 8.81
C SER A 10 37.92 30.99 8.86
N ASN A 11 38.81 30.15 9.38
CA ASN A 11 38.52 28.72 9.56
C ASN A 11 37.35 28.49 10.52
N ILE A 12 37.30 29.25 11.61
CA ILE A 12 36.22 29.15 12.60
C ILE A 12 34.90 29.54 11.95
N VAL A 13 34.84 30.69 11.27
CA VAL A 13 33.63 31.13 10.55
C VAL A 13 33.18 30.09 9.52
N PHE A 14 34.11 29.54 8.74
CA PHE A 14 33.79 28.51 7.76
C PHE A 14 33.25 27.23 8.42
N SER A 15 33.85 26.78 9.54
CA SER A 15 33.36 25.63 10.30
C SER A 15 31.95 25.81 10.86
N ILE A 16 31.61 27.03 11.29
CA ILE A 16 30.25 27.37 11.74
C ILE A 16 29.28 27.27 10.57
N ILE A 17 29.62 27.83 9.40
CA ILE A 17 28.77 27.76 8.21
C ILE A 17 28.53 26.30 7.80
N VAL A 18 29.58 25.48 7.71
CA VAL A 18 29.46 24.06 7.36
C VAL A 18 28.62 23.30 8.38
N SER A 19 28.82 23.58 9.68
CA SER A 19 28.01 22.98 10.75
C SER A 19 26.53 23.33 10.61
N LEU A 20 26.19 24.60 10.34
CA LEU A 20 24.82 25.03 10.12
C LEU A 20 24.18 24.34 8.91
N ILE A 21 24.93 24.16 7.82
CA ILE A 21 24.45 23.42 6.64
C ILE A 21 24.17 21.97 7.01
N ILE A 22 25.09 21.28 7.69
CA ILE A 22 24.91 19.87 8.09
C ILE A 22 23.70 19.72 9.03
N ILE A 23 23.55 20.60 10.03
CA ILE A 23 22.37 20.62 10.91
C ILE A 23 21.10 20.78 10.08
N PHE A 24 21.08 21.72 9.14
CA PHE A 24 19.93 21.93 8.27
C PHE A 24 19.59 20.69 7.43
N LEU A 25 20.59 20.03 6.83
CA LEU A 25 20.41 18.80 6.06
C LEU A 25 19.85 17.67 6.94
N ASN A 26 20.40 17.49 8.15
CA ASN A 26 19.94 16.48 9.11
C ASN A 26 18.50 16.74 9.57
N ILE A 27 18.16 17.98 9.93
CA ILE A 27 16.78 18.37 10.28
C ILE A 27 15.84 18.11 9.09
N ARG A 28 16.31 18.34 7.87
CA ARG A 28 15.51 18.13 6.68
C ARG A 28 15.24 16.65 6.38
N ILE A 29 16.19 15.76 6.66
CA ILE A 29 16.04 14.31 6.47
C ILE A 29 15.25 13.67 7.61
N TYR A 30 15.66 13.94 8.86
CA TYR A 30 15.23 13.17 10.03
C TYR A 30 14.13 13.88 10.83
N GLY A 31 13.83 15.14 10.51
CA GLY A 31 12.87 15.95 11.26
C GLY A 31 13.49 16.53 12.54
N PHE A 32 12.66 17.21 13.33
CA PHE A 32 13.08 17.84 14.58
C PHE A 32 12.74 16.95 15.77
N ASP A 33 13.67 16.09 16.18
CA ASP A 33 13.54 15.24 17.37
C ASP A 33 14.89 15.11 18.12
N ALA A 34 14.86 14.43 19.27
CA ALA A 34 16.03 14.23 20.11
C ALA A 34 17.13 13.42 19.40
N TYR A 35 16.76 12.50 18.50
CA TYR A 35 17.72 11.72 17.72
C TYR A 35 18.47 12.62 16.73
N THR A 36 17.76 13.45 15.97
CA THR A 36 18.37 14.42 15.05
C THR A 36 19.25 15.42 15.78
N PHE A 37 18.87 15.83 16.99
CA PHE A 37 19.70 16.71 17.81
C PHE A 37 21.02 16.02 18.20
N GLY A 38 20.96 14.78 18.68
CA GLY A 38 22.15 13.99 19.01
C GLY A 38 23.05 13.75 17.79
N LEU A 39 22.47 13.35 16.66
CA LEU A 39 23.17 13.16 15.39
C LEU A 39 23.83 14.46 14.92
N SER A 40 23.10 15.57 14.94
CA SER A 40 23.63 16.88 14.56
C SER A 40 24.77 17.34 15.47
N PHE A 41 24.65 17.14 16.78
CA PHE A 41 25.71 17.46 17.73
C PHE A 41 26.97 16.63 17.47
N GLY A 42 26.81 15.33 17.25
CA GLY A 42 27.89 14.43 16.84
C GLY A 42 28.56 14.87 15.53
N SER A 43 27.76 15.25 14.52
CA SER A 43 28.27 15.75 13.24
C SER A 43 29.06 17.05 13.38
N ILE A 44 28.63 17.99 14.24
CA ILE A 44 29.36 19.24 14.51
C ILE A 44 30.72 18.93 15.14
N ILE A 45 30.74 18.07 16.16
CA ILE A 45 31.99 17.64 16.82
C ILE A 45 32.92 17.00 15.79
N GLY A 46 32.40 16.09 14.96
CA GLY A 46 33.16 15.45 13.88
C GLY A 46 33.73 16.46 12.87
N ALA A 47 32.91 17.42 12.42
CA ALA A 47 33.29 18.44 11.45
C ALA A 47 34.34 19.44 11.99
N ILE A 48 34.48 19.56 13.30
CA ILE A 48 35.50 20.42 13.92
C ILE A 48 36.77 19.63 14.23
N ILE A 49 36.62 18.49 14.92
CA ILE A 49 37.75 17.70 15.42
C ILE A 49 38.50 17.01 14.27
N PHE A 50 37.79 16.38 13.34
CA PHE A 50 38.45 15.58 12.30
C PHE A 50 39.31 16.44 11.36
N PRO A 51 38.81 17.56 10.79
CA PRO A 51 39.67 18.45 9.99
C PRO A 51 40.81 19.06 10.79
N ALA A 52 40.62 19.35 12.09
CA ALA A 52 41.68 19.88 12.95
C ALA A 52 42.81 18.87 13.16
N LEU A 53 42.49 17.59 13.37
CA LEU A 53 43.46 16.51 13.50
C LEU A 53 44.25 16.31 12.19
N ILE A 54 43.57 16.24 11.04
CA ILE A 54 44.23 16.09 9.74
C ILE A 54 45.10 17.32 9.43
N ALA A 55 44.61 18.53 9.71
CA ALA A 55 45.36 19.76 9.53
C ALA A 55 46.63 19.81 10.40
N LEU A 56 46.54 19.34 11.65
CA LEU A 56 47.68 19.24 12.56
C LEU A 56 48.74 18.27 12.02
N LEU A 57 48.33 17.09 11.56
CA LEU A 57 49.21 16.09 10.96
C LEU A 57 49.93 16.63 9.72
N VAL A 58 49.18 17.24 8.79
CA VAL A 58 49.76 17.81 7.56
C VAL A 58 50.69 18.99 7.86
N TRP A 59 50.39 19.79 8.89
CA TRP A 59 51.28 20.86 9.34
C TRP A 59 52.61 20.31 9.86
N PHE A 60 52.62 19.19 10.60
CA PHE A 60 53.86 18.49 10.97
C PHE A 60 54.63 17.99 9.74
N ILE A 61 53.96 17.31 8.81
CA ILE A 61 54.57 16.74 7.59
C ILE A 61 55.20 17.83 6.71
N LYS A 62 54.55 18.99 6.57
CA LYS A 62 55.04 20.11 5.75
C LYS A 62 56.17 20.91 6.42
N GLY A 63 56.69 20.47 7.57
CA GLY A 63 57.78 21.14 8.28
C GLY A 63 57.33 22.43 8.98
N LYS A 64 56.10 22.48 9.50
CA LYS A 64 55.54 23.62 10.24
C LYS A 64 55.49 24.93 9.44
N LYS A 65 55.25 24.82 8.13
CA LYS A 65 55.08 25.99 7.23
C LYS A 65 53.87 26.84 7.64
N GLU A 66 53.98 28.14 7.41
CA GLU A 66 52.89 29.10 7.56
C GLU A 66 51.70 28.69 6.67
N TYR A 67 50.48 28.85 7.18
CA TYR A 67 49.20 28.47 6.53
C TYR A 67 48.97 26.99 6.20
N GLY A 68 49.95 26.10 6.35
CA GLY A 68 49.81 24.68 6.00
C GLY A 68 48.63 23.99 6.69
N GLY A 69 48.44 24.25 7.99
CA GLY A 69 47.29 23.74 8.75
C GLY A 69 45.96 24.39 8.33
N THR A 70 45.93 25.71 8.20
CA THR A 70 44.76 26.50 7.79
C THR A 70 44.18 26.02 6.45
N THR A 71 45.04 25.84 5.44
CA THR A 71 44.62 25.41 4.10
C THR A 71 44.10 23.98 4.13
N THR A 72 44.81 23.06 4.79
CA THR A 72 44.37 21.66 4.91
C THR A 72 43.05 21.55 5.66
N PHE A 73 42.86 22.31 6.75
CA PHE A 73 41.60 22.34 7.49
C PHE A 73 40.42 22.68 6.57
N ASN A 74 40.55 23.76 5.79
CA ASN A 74 39.48 24.20 4.88
C ASN A 74 39.22 23.18 3.77
N ILE A 75 40.26 22.56 3.21
CA ILE A 75 40.10 21.52 2.17
C ILE A 75 39.35 20.32 2.73
N VAL A 76 39.76 19.78 3.89
CA VAL A 76 39.11 18.61 4.50
C VAL A 76 37.67 18.94 4.87
N LEU A 77 37.43 20.11 5.46
CA LEU A 77 36.08 20.54 5.82
C LEU A 77 35.18 20.72 4.58
N ALA A 78 35.70 21.24 3.47
CA ALA A 78 34.97 21.34 2.21
C ALA A 78 34.62 19.96 1.63
N LEU A 79 35.56 19.00 1.68
CA LEU A 79 35.31 17.62 1.26
C LEU A 79 34.23 16.95 2.13
N MET A 80 34.26 17.18 3.45
CA MET A 80 33.20 16.67 4.35
C MET A 80 31.83 17.27 4.04
N LEU A 81 31.77 18.58 3.73
CA LEU A 81 30.53 19.23 3.31
C LEU A 81 30.00 18.60 2.01
N LEU A 82 30.86 18.40 1.01
CA LEU A 82 30.46 17.74 -0.25
C LEU A 82 29.98 16.30 -0.02
N GLY A 83 30.66 15.56 0.86
CA GLY A 83 30.23 14.23 1.28
C GLY A 83 28.83 14.24 1.92
N SER A 84 28.58 15.19 2.83
CA SER A 84 27.27 15.35 3.49
C SER A 84 26.16 15.73 2.51
N ILE A 85 26.46 16.59 1.53
CA ILE A 85 25.52 16.94 0.44
C ILE A 85 25.23 15.71 -0.44
N SER A 86 26.25 14.92 -0.76
CA SER A 86 26.10 13.69 -1.55
C SER A 86 25.26 12.65 -0.83
N GLU A 87 25.52 12.41 0.46
CA GLU A 87 24.73 11.51 1.32
C GLU A 87 23.27 11.98 1.41
N PHE A 88 23.05 13.29 1.60
CA PHE A 88 21.70 13.85 1.56
C PHE A 88 20.96 13.56 0.25
N GLY A 89 21.64 13.71 -0.89
CA GLY A 89 21.10 13.36 -2.20
C GLY A 89 20.76 11.87 -2.33
N GLN A 90 21.63 10.99 -1.82
CA GLN A 90 21.40 9.54 -1.82
C GLN A 90 20.19 9.18 -0.98
N VAL A 91 20.07 9.68 0.26
CA VAL A 91 18.93 9.40 1.15
C VAL A 91 17.61 9.87 0.53
N ILE A 92 17.59 11.03 -0.13
CA ILE A 92 16.38 11.49 -0.85
C ILE A 92 16.01 10.53 -1.98
N ASN A 93 16.98 10.10 -2.78
CA ASN A 93 16.73 9.17 -3.88
C ASN A 93 16.26 7.80 -3.37
N GLU A 94 16.86 7.30 -2.29
CA GLU A 94 16.46 6.06 -1.63
C GLU A 94 15.05 6.11 -1.05
N ARG A 95 14.57 7.30 -0.64
CA ARG A 95 13.17 7.50 -0.20
C ARG A 95 12.18 7.63 -1.36
N LYS A 96 12.60 8.26 -2.47
CA LYS A 96 11.74 8.41 -3.66
C LYS A 96 11.48 7.10 -4.38
N LYS A 97 12.50 6.25 -4.52
CA LYS A 97 12.42 5.01 -5.29
C LYS A 97 11.28 4.09 -4.82
N PRO A 98 11.12 3.76 -3.53
CA PRO A 98 9.98 2.96 -3.07
C PRO A 98 8.61 3.56 -3.38
N MET A 99 8.48 4.90 -3.37
CA MET A 99 7.23 5.59 -3.72
C MET A 99 6.94 5.46 -5.22
N GLU A 100 7.95 5.66 -6.07
CA GLU A 100 7.84 5.48 -7.52
C GLU A 100 7.53 4.02 -7.89
N ASP A 101 8.18 3.08 -7.21
CA ASP A 101 7.94 1.65 -7.41
C ASP A 101 6.51 1.26 -7.02
N MET A 102 5.95 1.88 -5.96
CA MET A 102 4.55 1.69 -5.57
C MET A 102 3.59 2.24 -6.63
N GLN A 103 3.87 3.42 -7.17
CA GLN A 103 3.07 4.01 -8.26
C GLN A 103 3.12 3.13 -9.52
N LYS A 104 4.32 2.68 -9.91
CA LYS A 104 4.51 1.77 -11.05
C LYS A 104 3.77 0.45 -10.85
N ALA A 105 3.78 -0.10 -9.64
CA ALA A 105 3.03 -1.33 -9.34
C ALA A 105 1.52 -1.14 -9.58
N VAL A 106 0.96 -0.01 -9.12
CA VAL A 106 -0.47 0.34 -9.35
C VAL A 106 -0.76 0.55 -10.83
N SER A 107 0.06 1.31 -11.55
CA SER A 107 -0.11 1.53 -12.99
C SER A 107 -0.03 0.23 -13.79
N LYS A 108 0.95 -0.62 -13.47
CA LYS A 108 1.13 -1.93 -14.11
C LYS A 108 -0.05 -2.86 -13.86
N TYR A 109 -0.59 -2.86 -12.64
CA TYR A 109 -1.82 -3.60 -12.33
C TYR A 109 -2.98 -3.13 -13.19
N LYS A 110 -3.23 -1.81 -13.24
CA LYS A 110 -4.28 -1.22 -14.05
C LYS A 110 -4.16 -1.60 -15.53
N GLU A 111 -2.99 -1.39 -16.13
CA GLU A 111 -2.74 -1.71 -17.53
C GLU A 111 -2.92 -3.19 -17.85
N ARG A 112 -2.41 -4.08 -17.00
CA ARG A 112 -2.47 -5.53 -17.24
C ARG A 112 -3.86 -6.11 -17.01
N THR A 113 -4.60 -5.62 -16.02
CA THR A 113 -5.96 -6.08 -15.74
C THR A 113 -6.93 -5.61 -16.84
N LEU A 114 -6.77 -4.38 -17.36
CA LEU A 114 -7.54 -3.93 -18.52
C LEU A 114 -7.19 -4.71 -19.80
N ALA A 115 -5.91 -5.05 -20.00
CA ALA A 115 -5.49 -5.81 -21.17
C ALA A 115 -5.85 -7.30 -21.11
N ASN A 116 -5.87 -7.90 -19.91
CA ASN A 116 -6.17 -9.31 -19.68
C ASN A 116 -7.02 -9.48 -18.40
N PRO A 117 -8.35 -9.31 -18.48
CA PRO A 117 -9.24 -9.41 -17.33
C PRO A 117 -9.18 -10.76 -16.60
N ASP A 118 -8.95 -11.85 -17.33
CA ASP A 118 -8.86 -13.21 -16.76
C ASP A 118 -7.59 -13.43 -15.91
N SER A 119 -6.60 -12.54 -16.01
CA SER A 119 -5.34 -12.62 -15.24
C SER A 119 -5.37 -11.80 -13.95
N THR A 120 -6.55 -11.40 -13.48
CA THR A 120 -6.72 -10.48 -12.33
C THR A 120 -6.01 -10.97 -11.07
N ASP A 121 -6.07 -12.27 -10.74
CA ASP A 121 -5.41 -12.83 -9.55
C ASP A 121 -3.89 -12.75 -9.62
N ALA A 122 -3.31 -13.12 -10.77
CA ALA A 122 -1.87 -13.04 -10.99
C ALA A 122 -1.39 -11.59 -10.96
N ASN A 123 -2.13 -10.69 -11.62
CA ASN A 123 -1.86 -9.25 -11.61
C ASN A 123 -1.92 -8.68 -10.19
N TYR A 124 -2.91 -9.10 -9.40
CA TYR A 124 -3.06 -8.66 -8.00
C TYR A 124 -1.91 -9.16 -7.12
N SER A 125 -1.49 -10.41 -7.27
CA SER A 125 -0.33 -10.94 -6.54
C SER A 125 0.95 -10.14 -6.81
N GLU A 126 1.19 -9.75 -8.07
CA GLU A 126 2.32 -8.88 -8.41
C GLU A 126 2.19 -7.48 -7.75
N LEU A 127 1.00 -6.87 -7.83
CA LEU A 127 0.72 -5.60 -7.17
C LEU A 127 0.99 -5.67 -5.67
N SER A 128 0.48 -6.72 -5.02
CA SER A 128 0.57 -6.88 -3.58
C SER A 128 2.02 -7.01 -3.11
N ASN A 129 2.81 -7.81 -3.81
CA ASN A 129 4.25 -7.93 -3.56
C ASN A 129 4.98 -6.60 -3.81
N GLY A 130 4.63 -5.87 -4.87
CA GLY A 130 5.19 -4.55 -5.18
C GLY A 130 4.94 -3.55 -4.04
N ILE A 131 3.68 -3.41 -3.61
CA ILE A 131 3.31 -2.52 -2.50
C ILE A 131 4.03 -2.91 -1.20
N LYS A 132 4.05 -4.20 -0.86
CA LYS A 132 4.73 -4.70 0.35
C LYS A 132 6.22 -4.35 0.35
N ASN A 133 6.90 -4.62 -0.77
CA ASN A 133 8.33 -4.32 -0.92
C ASN A 133 8.60 -2.81 -0.83
N SER A 134 7.74 -1.98 -1.43
CA SER A 134 7.83 -0.52 -1.32
C SER A 134 7.64 -0.02 0.11
N ILE A 135 6.64 -0.54 0.84
CA ILE A 135 6.43 -0.18 2.25
C ILE A 135 7.63 -0.60 3.11
N ASP A 136 8.18 -1.80 2.88
CA ASP A 136 9.38 -2.26 3.58
C ASP A 136 10.62 -1.41 3.25
N GLY A 137 10.73 -0.91 2.01
CA GLY A 137 11.74 0.05 1.60
C GLY A 137 11.62 1.39 2.36
N LEU A 138 10.40 1.94 2.43
CA LEU A 138 10.12 3.17 3.19
C LEU A 138 10.41 3.00 4.69
N LEU A 139 10.12 1.82 5.25
CA LEU A 139 10.43 1.51 6.63
C LEU A 139 11.93 1.41 6.89
N LYS A 140 12.77 1.06 5.92
CA LYS A 140 14.24 1.04 6.13
C LYS A 140 14.84 2.43 6.24
N THR A 141 14.26 3.42 5.58
CA THR A 141 14.82 4.78 5.43
C THR A 141 14.11 5.86 6.25
N SER A 142 13.07 5.48 7.00
CA SER A 142 12.25 6.37 7.84
C SER A 142 12.53 6.24 9.34
N VAL A 143 12.37 7.35 10.05
CA VAL A 143 12.56 7.48 11.51
C VAL A 143 11.39 8.22 12.16
N GLY A 144 11.35 8.24 13.49
CA GLY A 144 10.41 9.06 14.27
C GLY A 144 8.94 8.84 13.91
N GLU A 145 8.18 9.93 13.83
CA GLU A 145 6.74 9.93 13.51
C GLU A 145 6.45 9.44 12.08
N GLU A 146 7.32 9.71 11.11
CA GLU A 146 7.16 9.23 9.72
C GLU A 146 7.18 7.70 9.66
N ARG A 147 8.11 7.07 10.40
CA ARG A 147 8.17 5.62 10.52
C ARG A 147 6.87 5.04 11.10
N LYS A 148 6.26 5.71 12.09
CA LYS A 148 4.97 5.30 12.66
C LYS A 148 3.86 5.32 11.61
N VAL A 149 3.86 6.30 10.70
CA VAL A 149 2.90 6.37 9.58
C VAL A 149 3.08 5.16 8.66
N TYR A 150 4.30 4.83 8.27
CA TYR A 150 4.55 3.68 7.39
C TYR A 150 4.27 2.33 8.05
N LEU A 151 4.45 2.21 9.37
CA LEU A 151 4.01 1.04 10.12
C LEU A 151 2.49 0.89 10.08
N ALA A 152 1.74 1.99 10.25
CA ALA A 152 0.28 1.98 10.13
C ALA A 152 -0.16 1.63 8.70
N LEU A 153 0.53 2.13 7.67
CA LEU A 153 0.30 1.76 6.27
C LEU A 153 0.57 0.27 6.02
N LYS A 154 1.63 -0.30 6.59
CA LYS A 154 1.93 -1.74 6.49
C LYS A 154 0.79 -2.59 7.07
N GLU A 155 0.31 -2.23 8.25
CA GLU A 155 -0.79 -2.92 8.93
C GLU A 155 -2.11 -2.79 8.15
N TYR A 156 -2.39 -1.60 7.61
CA TYR A 156 -3.52 -1.37 6.71
C TYR A 156 -3.44 -2.24 5.47
N PHE A 157 -2.29 -2.25 4.80
CA PHE A 157 -2.10 -3.01 3.58
C PHE A 157 -2.24 -4.51 3.83
N LYS A 158 -1.61 -5.02 4.89
CA LYS A 158 -1.76 -6.42 5.32
C LYS A 158 -3.22 -6.80 5.55
N LYS A 159 -3.99 -5.91 6.18
CA LYS A 159 -5.42 -6.15 6.41
C LYS A 159 -6.20 -6.16 5.08
N SER A 160 -5.94 -5.17 4.22
CA SER A 160 -6.59 -5.07 2.91
C SER A 160 -6.31 -6.28 2.03
N ASP A 161 -5.05 -6.70 1.94
CA ASP A 161 -4.59 -7.86 1.18
C ASP A 161 -5.23 -9.16 1.68
N SER A 162 -5.24 -9.37 3.00
CA SER A 162 -5.89 -10.53 3.61
C SER A 162 -7.38 -10.61 3.29
N VAL A 163 -8.11 -9.49 3.33
CA VAL A 163 -9.55 -9.48 3.02
C VAL A 163 -9.78 -9.74 1.53
N ASN A 164 -8.96 -9.14 0.65
CA ASN A 164 -9.06 -9.37 -0.79
C ASN A 164 -8.78 -10.83 -1.17
N VAL A 165 -7.74 -11.44 -0.61
CA VAL A 165 -7.41 -12.85 -0.85
C VAL A 165 -8.53 -13.79 -0.38
N GLN A 166 -9.14 -13.51 0.77
CA GLN A 166 -10.29 -14.29 1.28
C GLN A 166 -11.48 -14.18 0.33
N TRP A 167 -11.81 -12.96 -0.10
CA TRP A 167 -12.90 -12.71 -1.03
C TRP A 167 -12.65 -13.37 -2.40
N ASN A 168 -11.47 -13.19 -3.01
CA ASN A 168 -11.11 -13.85 -4.28
C ASN A 168 -11.17 -15.37 -4.17
N SER A 169 -10.71 -15.95 -3.06
CA SER A 169 -10.79 -17.40 -2.86
C SER A 169 -12.24 -17.90 -2.81
N ALA A 170 -13.16 -17.13 -2.21
CA ALA A 170 -14.57 -17.49 -2.17
C ALA A 170 -15.24 -17.29 -3.53
N TYR A 171 -14.90 -16.21 -4.24
CA TYR A 171 -15.35 -15.96 -5.61
C TYR A 171 -14.90 -17.08 -6.55
N ASN A 172 -13.63 -17.47 -6.53
CA ASN A 172 -13.10 -18.53 -7.39
C ASN A 172 -13.79 -19.88 -7.13
N ALA A 173 -14.04 -20.21 -5.86
CA ALA A 173 -14.79 -21.42 -5.51
C ALA A 173 -16.24 -21.37 -6.00
N PHE A 174 -16.87 -20.20 -5.96
CA PHE A 174 -18.22 -19.96 -6.48
C PHE A 174 -18.26 -20.00 -8.02
N ALA A 175 -17.21 -19.55 -8.70
CA ALA A 175 -17.10 -19.54 -10.15
C ALA A 175 -16.62 -20.88 -10.74
N GLU A 176 -16.39 -21.92 -9.92
CA GLU A 176 -16.04 -23.24 -10.42
C GLU A 176 -17.17 -23.80 -11.31
N PRO A 177 -16.86 -24.49 -12.42
CA PRO A 177 -17.88 -25.00 -13.35
C PRO A 177 -18.94 -25.92 -12.72
N ARG A 178 -18.63 -26.54 -11.58
CA ARG A 178 -19.56 -27.39 -10.82
C ARG A 178 -20.69 -26.59 -10.18
N ILE A 179 -20.44 -25.34 -9.81
CA ILE A 179 -21.43 -24.52 -9.13
C ILE A 179 -22.47 -24.05 -10.15
N LEU A 180 -23.75 -24.26 -9.84
CA LEU A 180 -24.88 -24.04 -10.75
C LEU A 180 -24.90 -24.98 -11.97
N ASP A 181 -24.12 -26.06 -11.94
CA ASP A 181 -24.33 -27.17 -12.87
C ASP A 181 -25.56 -27.97 -12.43
N PHE A 182 -26.70 -27.65 -13.06
CA PHE A 182 -27.99 -28.26 -12.76
C PHE A 182 -28.03 -29.76 -13.12
N SER A 183 -27.13 -30.25 -13.99
CA SER A 183 -27.04 -31.67 -14.32
C SER A 183 -26.54 -32.53 -13.16
N LEU A 184 -25.88 -31.91 -12.17
CA LEU A 184 -25.35 -32.57 -10.98
C LEU A 184 -26.34 -32.56 -9.80
N LEU A 185 -27.42 -31.77 -9.87
CA LEU A 185 -28.41 -31.59 -8.80
C LEU A 185 -29.42 -32.75 -8.70
N ASN A 186 -28.90 -33.98 -8.74
CA ASN A 186 -29.70 -35.21 -8.67
C ASN A 186 -29.81 -35.73 -7.22
N GLU A 187 -28.93 -35.26 -6.33
CA GLU A 187 -28.83 -35.70 -4.94
C GLU A 187 -28.86 -34.50 -3.97
N MET A 188 -29.47 -34.70 -2.79
CA MET A 188 -29.59 -33.67 -1.74
C MET A 188 -28.24 -33.13 -1.24
N GLU A 189 -27.19 -33.97 -1.26
CA GLU A 189 -25.86 -33.54 -0.84
C GLU A 189 -25.23 -32.54 -1.83
N GLU A 190 -25.56 -32.61 -3.12
CA GLU A 190 -25.07 -31.63 -4.09
C GLU A 190 -25.71 -30.26 -3.87
N PHE A 191 -27.03 -30.23 -3.64
CA PHE A 191 -27.73 -29.00 -3.26
C PHE A 191 -27.09 -28.35 -2.04
N LYS A 192 -26.82 -29.14 -1.00
CA LYS A 192 -26.18 -28.65 0.23
C LYS A 192 -24.76 -28.15 -0.01
N PHE A 193 -23.97 -28.88 -0.79
CA PHE A 193 -22.61 -28.48 -1.15
C PHE A 193 -22.61 -27.12 -1.87
N GLN A 194 -23.35 -27.00 -2.96
CA GLN A 194 -23.37 -25.76 -3.76
C GLN A 194 -23.94 -24.58 -2.97
N LYS A 195 -25.03 -24.77 -2.20
CA LYS A 195 -25.57 -23.73 -1.30
C LYS A 195 -24.54 -23.26 -0.28
N ASN A 196 -23.71 -24.15 0.26
CA ASN A 196 -22.66 -23.76 1.21
C ASN A 196 -21.55 -22.95 0.54
N VAL A 197 -21.15 -23.31 -0.69
CA VAL A 197 -20.17 -22.53 -1.47
C VAL A 197 -20.71 -21.13 -1.75
N ILE A 198 -21.96 -21.03 -2.23
CA ILE A 198 -22.62 -19.74 -2.48
C ILE A 198 -22.77 -18.92 -1.19
N GLN A 199 -23.16 -19.56 -0.07
CA GLN A 199 -23.29 -18.86 1.21
C GLN A 199 -21.94 -18.30 1.67
N LYS A 200 -20.86 -19.08 1.56
CA LYS A 200 -19.51 -18.59 1.89
C LYS A 200 -19.12 -17.39 1.02
N TYR A 201 -19.45 -17.42 -0.27
CA TYR A 201 -19.22 -16.30 -1.17
C TYR A 201 -19.98 -15.03 -0.76
N ILE A 202 -21.26 -15.17 -0.37
CA ILE A 202 -22.07 -14.06 0.17
C ILE A 202 -21.44 -13.49 1.45
N ASP A 203 -21.06 -14.37 2.39
CA ASP A 203 -20.51 -13.98 3.69
C ASP A 203 -19.18 -13.23 3.54
N GLU A 204 -18.28 -13.73 2.69
CA GLU A 204 -16.99 -13.07 2.41
C GLU A 204 -17.19 -11.75 1.65
N SER A 205 -18.22 -11.64 0.81
CA SER A 205 -18.59 -10.38 0.15
C SER A 205 -19.11 -9.34 1.13
N GLU A 206 -19.96 -9.71 2.09
CA GLU A 206 -20.41 -8.81 3.17
C GLU A 206 -19.24 -8.41 4.10
N TYR A 207 -18.31 -9.32 4.35
CA TYR A 207 -17.10 -9.02 5.09
C TYR A 207 -16.20 -8.01 4.36
N PHE A 208 -16.00 -8.20 3.05
CA PHE A 208 -15.21 -7.30 2.23
C PHE A 208 -15.83 -5.90 2.15
N LYS A 209 -17.14 -5.82 1.93
CA LYS A 209 -17.92 -4.59 2.00
C LYS A 209 -17.76 -3.89 3.35
N SER A 210 -17.88 -4.64 4.45
CA SER A 210 -17.71 -4.10 5.80
C SER A 210 -16.31 -3.52 6.02
N PHE A 211 -15.28 -4.16 5.49
CA PHE A 211 -13.92 -3.60 5.49
C PHE A 211 -13.86 -2.27 4.71
N ILE A 212 -14.40 -2.21 3.49
CA ILE A 212 -14.38 -1.00 2.66
C ILE A 212 -15.12 0.16 3.33
N ILE A 213 -16.26 -0.11 3.99
CA ILE A 213 -17.01 0.91 4.74
C ILE A 213 -16.13 1.53 5.84
N ASN A 214 -15.33 0.71 6.52
CA ASN A 214 -14.60 1.07 7.73
C ASN A 214 -13.10 1.31 7.52
N ARG A 215 -12.57 1.21 6.29
CA ARG A 215 -11.12 1.21 6.04
C ARG A 215 -10.42 2.50 6.47
N VAL A 216 -11.09 3.65 6.34
CA VAL A 216 -10.58 4.96 6.82
C VAL A 216 -10.59 5.02 8.35
N GLU A 217 -11.63 4.53 9.01
CA GLU A 217 -11.70 4.48 10.48
C GLU A 217 -10.67 3.53 11.07
N PHE A 218 -10.46 2.37 10.43
CA PHE A 218 -9.36 1.47 10.76
C PHE A 218 -8.01 2.20 10.70
N LEU A 219 -7.79 2.99 9.66
CA LEU A 219 -6.56 3.74 9.50
C LEU A 219 -6.39 4.83 10.56
N LYS A 220 -7.45 5.60 10.85
CA LYS A 220 -7.45 6.59 11.94
C LYS A 220 -7.14 5.94 13.28
N HIS A 221 -7.70 4.77 13.57
CA HIS A 221 -7.41 4.03 14.79
C HIS A 221 -5.93 3.60 14.85
N LYS A 222 -5.36 3.09 13.75
CA LYS A 222 -3.94 2.70 13.68
C LYS A 222 -2.97 3.87 13.80
N THR A 223 -3.43 5.09 13.49
CA THR A 223 -2.62 6.30 13.49
C THR A 223 -2.93 7.25 14.65
N LYS A 224 -3.78 6.85 15.61
CA LYS A 224 -4.28 7.71 16.70
C LYS A 224 -3.21 8.35 17.59
N ASN A 225 -2.05 7.70 17.72
CA ASN A 225 -0.93 8.14 18.56
C ASN A 225 0.18 8.85 17.78
N ILE A 226 -0.06 9.16 16.50
CA ILE A 226 0.87 9.92 15.66
C ILE A 226 0.55 11.41 15.84
N ASP A 227 1.59 12.24 15.90
CA ASP A 227 1.41 13.69 15.97
C ASP A 227 0.56 14.18 14.80
N LYS A 228 -0.55 14.85 15.12
CA LYS A 228 -1.49 15.40 14.13
C LYS A 228 -0.85 16.46 13.26
N ASP A 229 0.21 17.12 13.72
CA ASP A 229 0.95 18.12 12.96
C ASP A 229 2.01 17.54 12.02
N ASN A 230 2.28 16.23 12.10
CA ASN A 230 3.18 15.54 11.20
C ASN A 230 2.70 15.64 9.73
N LYS A 231 3.57 16.14 8.84
CA LYS A 231 3.25 16.34 7.41
C LYS A 231 2.94 15.04 6.68
N ALA A 232 3.65 13.95 6.99
CA ALA A 232 3.41 12.64 6.39
C ALA A 232 2.05 12.10 6.81
N TYR A 233 1.68 12.23 8.08
CA TYR A 233 0.35 11.87 8.59
C TYR A 233 -0.76 12.68 7.91
N LYS A 234 -0.65 14.02 7.85
CA LYS A 234 -1.63 14.89 7.17
C LYS A 234 -1.80 14.51 5.70
N GLY A 235 -0.68 14.33 4.98
CA GLY A 235 -0.69 13.96 3.57
C GLY A 235 -1.32 12.59 3.33
N PHE A 236 -0.94 11.60 4.14
CA PHE A 236 -1.43 10.24 4.05
C PHE A 236 -2.93 10.15 4.34
N LEU A 237 -3.39 10.70 5.47
CA LEU A 237 -4.81 10.63 5.84
C LEU A 237 -5.69 11.41 4.85
N LYS A 238 -5.23 12.57 4.37
CA LYS A 238 -5.93 13.35 3.33
C LYS A 238 -6.02 12.55 2.03
N GLY A 239 -4.92 11.97 1.58
CA GLY A 239 -4.87 11.17 0.36
C GLY A 239 -5.81 9.97 0.42
N MET A 240 -5.79 9.23 1.52
CA MET A 240 -6.69 8.09 1.74
C MET A 240 -8.16 8.50 1.85
N THR A 241 -8.47 9.57 2.58
CA THR A 241 -9.85 10.06 2.70
C THR A 241 -10.40 10.53 1.35
N ASN A 242 -9.58 11.24 0.57
CA ASN A 242 -9.97 11.69 -0.76
C ASN A 242 -10.20 10.51 -1.71
N LYS A 243 -9.25 9.56 -1.80
CA LYS A 243 -9.44 8.35 -2.61
C LYS A 243 -10.66 7.54 -2.15
N ASP A 244 -10.88 7.43 -0.83
CA ASP A 244 -12.04 6.73 -0.28
C ASP A 244 -13.36 7.38 -0.70
N SER A 245 -13.46 8.70 -0.64
CA SER A 245 -14.68 9.42 -1.03
C SER A 245 -15.09 9.20 -2.50
N ILE A 246 -14.13 8.93 -3.38
CA ILE A 246 -14.35 8.65 -4.81
C ILE A 246 -14.67 7.16 -5.02
N GLN A 247 -13.86 6.27 -4.45
CA GLN A 247 -13.96 4.83 -4.72
C GLN A 247 -15.10 4.16 -3.96
N LYS A 248 -15.35 4.54 -2.71
CA LYS A 248 -16.30 3.87 -1.82
C LYS A 248 -17.73 3.80 -2.39
N PRO A 249 -18.33 4.88 -2.95
CA PRO A 249 -19.68 4.79 -3.50
C PRO A 249 -19.82 3.76 -4.64
N ILE A 250 -18.76 3.56 -5.43
CA ILE A 250 -18.74 2.63 -6.56
C ILE A 250 -18.47 1.21 -6.06
N PHE A 251 -17.48 1.06 -5.17
CA PHE A 251 -17.11 -0.23 -4.60
C PHE A 251 -18.25 -0.87 -3.81
N ILE A 252 -19.02 -0.08 -3.05
CA ILE A 252 -20.17 -0.59 -2.30
C ILE A 252 -21.28 -1.07 -3.23
N LYS A 253 -21.54 -0.37 -4.34
CA LYS A 253 -22.50 -0.83 -5.35
C LYS A 253 -22.03 -2.13 -6.01
N TYR A 254 -20.75 -2.21 -6.36
CA TYR A 254 -20.14 -3.39 -6.96
C TYR A 254 -20.29 -4.62 -6.06
N ILE A 255 -19.91 -4.50 -4.78
CA ILE A 255 -20.02 -5.64 -3.85
C ILE A 255 -21.48 -5.96 -3.49
N ASN A 256 -22.39 -4.98 -3.44
CA ASN A 256 -23.81 -5.29 -3.29
C ASN A 256 -24.35 -6.11 -4.47
N GLY A 257 -23.94 -5.79 -5.71
CA GLY A 257 -24.29 -6.59 -6.88
C GLY A 257 -23.85 -8.05 -6.73
N HIS A 258 -22.62 -8.28 -6.28
CA HIS A 258 -22.10 -9.62 -5.97
C HIS A 258 -22.89 -10.35 -4.89
N ILE A 259 -23.25 -9.65 -3.80
CA ILE A 259 -24.05 -10.20 -2.71
C ILE A 259 -25.45 -10.60 -3.22
N ASP A 260 -26.10 -9.72 -3.96
CA ASP A 260 -27.47 -9.94 -4.42
C ASP A 260 -27.53 -10.97 -5.55
N TYR A 261 -26.50 -11.04 -6.40
CA TYR A 261 -26.28 -12.15 -7.34
C TYR A 261 -26.17 -13.49 -6.61
N GLY A 262 -25.29 -13.58 -5.61
CA GLY A 262 -25.14 -14.79 -4.80
C GLY A 262 -26.44 -15.21 -4.12
N LYS A 263 -27.21 -14.27 -3.56
CA LYS A 263 -28.54 -14.55 -2.98
C LYS A 263 -29.53 -15.07 -4.02
N GLY A 264 -29.53 -14.51 -5.23
CA GLY A 264 -30.35 -14.99 -6.34
C GLY A 264 -30.01 -16.44 -6.68
N MET A 265 -28.73 -16.75 -6.86
CA MET A 265 -28.26 -18.11 -7.15
C MET A 265 -28.58 -19.11 -6.04
N LYS A 266 -28.42 -18.70 -4.78
CA LYS A 266 -28.85 -19.53 -3.65
C LYS A 266 -30.36 -19.79 -3.67
N SER A 267 -31.16 -18.77 -3.98
CA SER A 267 -32.63 -18.88 -4.06
C SER A 267 -33.07 -19.81 -5.18
N ILE A 268 -32.35 -19.84 -6.31
CA ILE A 268 -32.56 -20.84 -7.38
C ILE A 268 -32.36 -22.25 -6.85
N LEU A 269 -31.23 -22.52 -6.16
CA LEU A 269 -30.97 -23.84 -5.59
C LEU A 269 -32.02 -24.24 -4.55
N GLU A 270 -32.47 -23.31 -3.71
CA GLU A 270 -33.54 -23.55 -2.73
C GLU A 270 -34.88 -23.88 -3.40
N LEU A 271 -35.22 -23.22 -4.52
CA LEU A 271 -36.41 -23.51 -5.30
C LEU A 271 -36.34 -24.90 -5.96
N LEU A 272 -35.22 -25.20 -6.61
CA LEU A 272 -34.98 -26.49 -7.26
C LEU A 272 -34.97 -27.65 -6.26
N GLU A 273 -34.43 -27.43 -5.06
CA GLU A 273 -34.45 -28.42 -3.96
C GLU A 273 -35.88 -28.65 -3.45
N LYS A 274 -36.66 -27.58 -3.27
CA LYS A 274 -38.05 -27.68 -2.81
C LYS A 274 -38.93 -28.43 -3.82
N GLU A 275 -38.71 -28.21 -5.11
CA GLU A 275 -39.48 -28.82 -6.19
C GLU A 275 -38.75 -30.03 -6.81
N ASN A 276 -37.91 -30.72 -6.01
CA ASN A 276 -37.16 -31.88 -6.46
C ASN A 276 -38.06 -32.95 -7.09
N GLY A 277 -37.65 -33.47 -8.26
CA GLY A 277 -38.43 -34.41 -9.07
C GLY A 277 -39.56 -33.77 -9.89
N LYS A 278 -39.78 -32.45 -9.80
CA LYS A 278 -40.79 -31.70 -10.58
C LYS A 278 -40.19 -30.74 -11.61
N TRP A 279 -38.88 -30.81 -11.80
CA TRP A 279 -38.16 -30.08 -12.83
C TRP A 279 -37.21 -31.02 -13.56
N GLN A 280 -36.82 -30.64 -14.77
CA GLN A 280 -35.86 -31.36 -15.60
C GLN A 280 -34.89 -30.36 -16.22
N TYR A 281 -33.64 -30.78 -16.40
CA TYR A 281 -32.61 -30.00 -17.08
C TYR A 281 -32.14 -30.75 -18.33
N GLU A 282 -32.50 -30.23 -19.50
CA GLU A 282 -32.12 -30.80 -20.80
C GLU A 282 -31.75 -29.66 -21.76
N ASN A 283 -30.68 -29.85 -22.55
CA ASN A 283 -30.21 -28.86 -23.53
C ASN A 283 -30.03 -27.45 -22.95
N GLU A 284 -29.45 -27.35 -21.76
CA GLU A 284 -29.22 -26.09 -21.03
C GLU A 284 -30.49 -25.35 -20.55
N VAL A 285 -31.65 -26.00 -20.62
CA VAL A 285 -32.93 -25.42 -20.20
C VAL A 285 -33.48 -26.18 -19.00
N ILE A 286 -33.82 -25.43 -17.94
CA ILE A 286 -34.64 -25.94 -16.85
C ILE A 286 -36.11 -25.81 -17.26
N THR A 287 -36.85 -26.91 -17.15
CA THR A 287 -38.31 -26.95 -17.34
C THR A 287 -38.99 -27.41 -16.05
N PHE A 288 -40.10 -26.78 -15.70
CA PHE A 288 -40.91 -27.11 -14.52
C PHE A 288 -42.25 -27.73 -14.93
N GLN A 289 -42.79 -28.61 -14.10
CA GLN A 289 -44.09 -29.24 -14.34
C GLN A 289 -45.28 -28.27 -14.18
N ASP A 290 -45.10 -27.17 -13.44
CA ASP A 290 -46.14 -26.18 -13.18
C ASP A 290 -45.69 -24.76 -13.51
N LEU A 291 -46.65 -23.94 -13.97
CA LEU A 291 -46.40 -22.57 -14.42
C LEU A 291 -46.06 -21.62 -13.27
N GLU A 292 -46.53 -21.89 -12.04
CA GLU A 292 -46.27 -21.02 -10.89
C GLU A 292 -44.78 -21.08 -10.50
N THR A 293 -44.22 -22.28 -10.42
CA THR A 293 -42.80 -22.51 -10.16
C THR A 293 -41.93 -21.97 -11.29
N GLN A 294 -42.30 -22.18 -12.55
CA GLN A 294 -41.61 -21.59 -13.71
C GLN A 294 -41.51 -20.06 -13.57
N ASN A 295 -42.63 -19.39 -13.29
CA ASN A 295 -42.66 -17.94 -13.11
C ASN A 295 -41.82 -17.47 -11.91
N ALA A 296 -41.82 -18.24 -10.82
CA ALA A 296 -40.98 -17.95 -9.65
C ALA A 296 -39.49 -18.07 -9.99
N TYR A 297 -39.09 -19.13 -10.69
CA TYR A 297 -37.72 -19.33 -11.17
C TYR A 297 -37.28 -18.19 -12.07
N GLU A 298 -38.06 -17.87 -13.11
CA GLU A 298 -37.73 -16.80 -14.08
C GLU A 298 -37.56 -15.45 -13.39
N LYS A 299 -38.40 -15.15 -12.40
CA LYS A 299 -38.28 -13.91 -11.61
C LYS A 299 -36.96 -13.84 -10.85
N ILE A 300 -36.54 -14.94 -10.20
CA ILE A 300 -35.28 -14.99 -9.45
C ILE A 300 -34.10 -14.92 -10.43
N PHE A 301 -34.15 -15.70 -11.51
CA PHE A 301 -33.10 -15.77 -12.52
C PHE A 301 -32.86 -14.42 -13.21
N ASN A 302 -33.93 -13.75 -13.67
CA ASN A 302 -33.83 -12.42 -14.27
C ASN A 302 -33.29 -11.38 -13.27
N HIS A 303 -33.67 -11.48 -11.99
CA HIS A 303 -33.11 -10.59 -10.97
C HIS A 303 -31.61 -10.84 -10.75
N ALA A 304 -31.17 -12.10 -10.79
CA ALA A 304 -29.76 -12.43 -10.68
C ALA A 304 -28.95 -11.91 -11.88
N ILE A 305 -29.43 -12.10 -13.12
CA ILE A 305 -28.80 -11.56 -14.33
C ILE A 305 -28.58 -10.04 -14.23
N LEU A 306 -29.60 -9.29 -13.79
CA LEU A 306 -29.47 -7.83 -13.62
C LEU A 306 -28.36 -7.45 -12.63
N ASN A 307 -28.14 -8.25 -11.58
CA ASN A 307 -27.06 -8.00 -10.62
C ASN A 307 -25.68 -8.35 -11.20
N GLU A 308 -25.59 -9.37 -12.05
CA GLU A 308 -24.38 -9.72 -12.79
C GLU A 308 -23.99 -8.61 -13.78
N GLU A 309 -24.97 -8.04 -14.49
CA GLU A 309 -24.75 -6.89 -15.37
C GLU A 309 -24.19 -5.68 -14.60
N ILE A 310 -24.73 -5.40 -13.41
CA ILE A 310 -24.21 -4.34 -12.52
C ILE A 310 -22.76 -4.63 -12.12
N VAL A 311 -22.43 -5.87 -11.77
CA VAL A 311 -21.07 -6.29 -11.41
C VAL A 311 -20.12 -6.03 -12.58
N ASN A 312 -20.49 -6.46 -13.78
CA ASN A 312 -19.67 -6.31 -14.98
C ASN A 312 -19.43 -4.84 -15.32
N GLU A 313 -20.49 -4.02 -15.32
CA GLU A 313 -20.39 -2.57 -15.59
C GLU A 313 -19.47 -1.85 -14.58
N LEU A 314 -19.53 -2.24 -13.31
CA LEU A 314 -18.78 -1.59 -12.24
C LEU A 314 -17.33 -2.10 -12.13
N SER A 315 -17.03 -3.31 -12.60
CA SER A 315 -15.68 -3.88 -12.58
C SER A 315 -14.69 -2.99 -13.33
N ASP A 316 -15.02 -2.60 -14.56
CA ASP A 316 -14.17 -1.76 -15.40
C ASP A 316 -13.97 -0.37 -14.78
N LYS A 317 -15.06 0.23 -14.30
CA LYS A 317 -15.02 1.54 -13.62
C LYS A 317 -14.12 1.52 -12.39
N LEU A 318 -14.09 0.41 -11.64
CA LEU A 318 -13.23 0.29 -10.47
C LEU A 318 -11.74 0.26 -10.85
N VAL A 319 -11.37 -0.43 -11.93
CA VAL A 319 -9.99 -0.48 -12.42
C VAL A 319 -9.53 0.89 -12.92
N GLU A 320 -10.42 1.66 -13.54
CA GLU A 320 -10.12 3.02 -13.99
C GLU A 320 -9.78 3.99 -12.84
N LEU A 321 -10.37 3.78 -11.66
CA LEU A 321 -10.28 4.65 -10.48
C LEU A 321 -9.10 4.36 -9.54
N LEU A 322 -8.26 3.37 -9.84
CA LEU A 322 -7.07 3.02 -9.05
C LEU A 322 -5.91 4.01 -9.28
#